data_AF-A0A161PAE5-F1
#
_entry.id   AF-A0A161PAE5-F1
#
_cell.length_a   1.000
_cell.length_b   1.000
_cell.length_c   1.000
_cell.angle_alpha   90.00
_cell.angle_beta   90.00
_cell.angle_gamma   90.00
#
_symmetry.space_group_name_H-M   'P 1'
#
loop_
_entity.id
_entity.type
_entity.pdbx_description
1 polymer ?
#
loop_
_entity_poly.entity_id
_entity_poly.type
_entity_poly.pdbx_seq_one_letter_code
_entity_poly.pdbx_strand_id
1 'polypeptide(L)' 'MDMIMEQKILRIVTNRSRERKETTIQTLSRLSGVEEERLKRMILKLEKENELRIANGFIYNGKKPS' A
#
# COMPACT_ATOMS: atom_id res chain seq x y z
N MET A 1 -14.93 9.41 -0.29
CA MET A 1 -14.29 8.98 -1.55
C MET A 1 -12.89 8.38 -1.31
N ASP A 2 -12.08 8.93 -0.39
CA ASP A 2 -10.74 8.39 -0.09
C ASP A 2 -10.73 7.00 0.57
N MET A 3 -11.73 6.67 1.41
CA MET A 3 -11.81 5.36 2.08
C MET A 3 -11.88 4.17 1.11
N ILE A 4 -12.56 4.31 -0.04
CA ILE A 4 -12.64 3.25 -1.06
C ILE A 4 -11.26 3.02 -1.70
N MET A 5 -10.51 4.10 -1.94
CA MET A 5 -9.19 4.00 -2.53
C MET A 5 -8.18 3.42 -1.54
N GLU A 6 -8.23 3.82 -0.26
CA GLU A 6 -7.40 3.25 0.80
C GLU A 6 -7.60 1.73 0.91
N GLN A 7 -8.86 1.27 0.94
CA GLN A 7 -9.17 -0.16 0.93
C GLN A 7 -8.64 -0.87 -0.33
N LYS A 8 -8.71 -0.23 -1.50
CA LYS A 8 -8.13 -0.77 -2.74
C LYS A 8 -6.60 -0.92 -2.61
N ILE A 9 -5.90 0.08 -2.07
CA ILE A 9 -4.44 0.02 -1.86
C ILE A 9 -4.08 -1.10 -0.89
N LEU A 10 -4.74 -1.18 0.26
CA LEU A 10 -4.52 -2.23 1.24
C LEU A 10 -4.74 -3.64 0.65
N ARG A 11 -5.77 -3.80 -0.18
CA ARG A 11 -6.05 -5.06 -0.88
C ARG A 11 -4.93 -5.42 -1.86
N ILE A 12 -4.43 -4.47 -2.64
CA ILE A 12 -3.32 -4.70 -3.58
C ILE A 12 -2.06 -5.13 -2.83
N VAL A 13 -1.67 -4.39 -1.78
CA VAL A 13 -0.48 -4.72 -0.96
C VAL A 13 -0.63 -6.10 -0.33
N THR A 14 -1.80 -6.41 0.23
CA THR A 14 -2.07 -7.71 0.89
C THR A 14 -1.96 -8.87 -0.11
N ASN A 15 -2.56 -8.74 -1.29
CA ASN A 15 -2.49 -9.79 -2.32
C ASN A 15 -1.06 -10.02 -2.79
N ARG A 16 -0.32 -8.95 -3.08
CA ARG A 16 1.08 -9.07 -3.50
C ARG A 16 1.98 -9.66 -2.41
N SER A 17 1.76 -9.27 -1.16
CA SER A 17 2.46 -9.86 -0.02
C SER A 17 2.21 -11.37 0.10
N ARG A 18 0.96 -11.83 -0.12
CA ARG A 18 0.63 -13.27 -0.15
C ARG A 18 1.33 -14.00 -1.30
N GLU A 19 1.46 -13.35 -2.45
CA GLU A 19 2.19 -13.85 -3.62
C GLU A 19 3.72 -13.73 -3.48
N ARG A 20 4.24 -13.25 -2.33
CA ARG A 20 5.66 -12.94 -2.11
C ARG A 20 6.25 -12.00 -3.17
N LYS A 21 5.43 -11.12 -3.71
CA LYS A 21 5.83 -10.12 -4.69
C LYS A 21 6.12 -8.80 -4.00
N GLU A 22 7.26 -8.23 -4.33
CA GLU A 22 7.65 -6.90 -3.89
C GLU A 22 6.65 -5.84 -4.39
N THR A 23 6.41 -4.83 -3.55
CA THR A 23 5.45 -3.76 -3.85
C THR A 23 6.11 -2.41 -3.59
N THR A 24 6.23 -1.61 -4.64
CA THR A 24 6.74 -0.23 -4.59
C THR A 24 5.62 0.77 -4.88
N ILE A 25 5.88 2.06 -4.71
CA ILE A 25 4.94 3.14 -5.06
C ILE A 25 4.56 3.08 -6.56
N GLN A 26 5.55 2.88 -7.44
CA GLN A 26 5.34 2.70 -8.88
C GLN A 26 4.41 1.52 -9.17
N THR A 27 4.62 0.40 -8.48
CA THR A 27 3.78 -0.79 -8.62
C THR A 27 2.33 -0.49 -8.21
N LEU A 28 2.15 0.21 -7.08
CA LEU A 28 0.82 0.61 -6.62
C LEU A 28 0.15 1.60 -7.57
N SER A 29 0.89 2.55 -8.14
CA SER A 29 0.36 3.51 -9.11
C SER A 29 -0.20 2.81 -10.32
N ARG A 30 0.59 1.88 -10.90
CA ARG A 30 0.17 1.07 -12.05
C ARG A 30 -1.07 0.21 -11.76
N LEU A 31 -1.15 -0.41 -10.59
CA LEU A 31 -2.26 -1.33 -10.26
C LEU A 31 -3.52 -0.62 -9.76
N SER A 32 -3.37 0.54 -9.11
CA SER A 32 -4.49 1.30 -8.56
C SER A 32 -5.06 2.32 -9.55
N GLY A 33 -4.27 2.75 -10.53
CA GLY A 33 -4.59 3.87 -11.42
C GLY A 33 -4.46 5.24 -10.74
N VAL A 34 -3.79 5.30 -9.59
CA VAL A 34 -3.61 6.52 -8.80
C VAL A 34 -2.23 7.10 -9.05
N GLU A 35 -2.14 8.42 -9.21
CA GLU A 35 -0.86 9.11 -9.36
C GLU A 35 0.06 8.91 -8.15
N GLU A 36 1.37 8.80 -8.40
CA GLU A 36 2.35 8.50 -7.37
C GLU A 36 2.36 9.51 -6.22
N GLU A 37 2.16 10.80 -6.51
CA GLU A 37 2.14 11.83 -5.47
C GLU A 37 0.94 11.68 -4.52
N ARG A 38 -0.23 11.33 -5.07
CA ARG A 38 -1.42 11.01 -4.27
C ARG A 38 -1.20 9.73 -3.47
N LEU A 39 -0.57 8.72 -4.06
CA LEU A 39 -0.19 7.49 -3.36
C LEU A 39 0.78 7.74 -2.20
N LYS A 40 1.80 8.58 -2.39
CA LYS A 40 2.75 8.96 -1.33
C LYS A 40 2.01 9.51 -0.10
N ARG A 41 1.08 10.44 -0.31
CA ARG A 41 0.25 11.01 0.77
C ARG A 41 -0.61 9.94 1.46
N MET A 42 -1.25 9.07 0.69
CA MET A 42 -2.07 7.98 1.23
C MET A 42 -1.26 6.95 2.00
N ILE A 43 -0.10 6.53 1.48
CA ILE A 43 0.77 5.56 2.13
C ILE A 43 1.30 6.13 3.45
N LEU A 44 1.71 7.40 3.48
CA LEU A 44 2.13 8.06 4.71
C LEU A 44 1.01 8.10 5.77
N LYS A 45 -0.24 8.29 5.35
CA LYS A 45 -1.40 8.20 6.24
C LYS A 45 -1.57 6.77 6.78
N LEU A 46 -1.60 5.77 5.90
CA LEU A 46 -1.78 4.36 6.27
C LEU A 46 -0.62 3.81 7.12
N GLU A 47 0.59 4.34 6.94
CA GLU A 47 1.75 4.03 7.78
C GLU A 47 1.56 4.57 9.20
N LYS A 48 1.10 5.82 9.37
CA LYS A 48 0.77 6.40 10.68
C LYS A 48 -0.36 5.62 11.38
N GLU A 49 -1.28 5.06 10.61
CA GLU A 49 -2.38 4.22 11.10
C GLU A 49 -1.95 2.76 11.38
N ASN A 50 -0.67 2.40 11.16
CA ASN A 50 -0.12 1.04 11.27
C ASN A 50 -0.75 0.00 10.31
N GLU A 51 -1.47 0.44 9.28
CA GLU A 51 -2.03 -0.45 8.26
C GLU A 51 -0.97 -0.86 7.21
N LEU A 52 0.04 -0.02 6.98
CA LEU A 52 1.18 -0.30 6.10
C LEU A 52 2.52 -0.07 6.81
N ARG A 53 3.58 -0.68 6.28
CA ARG A 53 4.97 -0.42 6.67
C ARG A 53 5.82 -0.23 5.43
N ILE A 54 6.80 0.68 5.51
CA ILE A 54 7.77 0.91 4.44
C ILE A 54 9.15 0.46 4.93
N ALA A 55 9.82 -0.43 4.19
CA ALA A 55 11.21 -0.80 4.44
C ALA A 55 11.96 -0.93 3.11
N ASN A 56 13.14 -0.31 3.00
CA ASN A 56 13.96 -0.33 1.79
C ASN A 56 13.21 0.07 0.50
N GLY A 57 12.24 0.98 0.60
CA GLY A 57 11.40 1.42 -0.54
C GLY A 57 10.26 0.44 -0.91
N PHE A 58 10.10 -0.65 -0.18
CA PHE A 58 9.03 -1.62 -0.34
C PHE A 58 7.93 -1.42 0.70
N ILE A 59 6.70 -1.71 0.29
CA ILE A 59 5.48 -1.50 1.07
C ILE A 59 4.91 -2.87 1.45
N TYR A 60 4.66 -3.04 2.74
CA TYR A 60 4.17 -4.27 3.35
C TYR A 60 2.92 -3.99 4.18
N ASN A 61 2.10 -5.02 4.40
CA ASN A 61 0.98 -4.91 5.34
C ASN A 61 1.52 -4.76 6.77
N GLY A 62 1.04 -3.74 7.50
CA GLY A 62 1.47 -3.43 8.86
C GLY A 62 0.84 -4.32 9.94
N LYS A 63 -0.24 -5.04 9.61
CA LYS A 63 -0.87 -6.01 10.50
C LYS A 63 -0.09 -7.32 10.50
N LYS A 64 0.42 -7.71 11.68
CA LYS A 64 0.91 -9.08 11.91
C LYS A 64 -0.20 -10.06 11.54
N PRO A 65 0.09 -11.17 10.83
CA PRO A 65 -0.86 -12.26 10.75
C PRO A 65 -1.11 -12.78 12.17
N SER A 66 -2.36 -12.73 12.60
CA SER A 66 -2.86 -13.42 13.79
C SER A 66 -2.88 -14.93 13.57
#